data_AF-A0A972KCE8-F1
#
_entry.id   AF-A0A972KCE8-F1
#
_cell.length_a   1.000
_cell.length_b   1.000
_cell.length_c   1.000
_cell.angle_alpha   90.00
_cell.angle_beta   90.00
_cell.angle_gamma   90.00
#
_symmetry.space_group_name_H-M   'P 1'
#
loop_
_entity.id
_entity.type
_entity.pdbx_description
1 polymer ?
#
loop_
_entity_poly.entity_id
_entity_poly.type
_entity_poly.pdbx_seq_one_letter_code
_entity_poly.pdbx_strand_id
1 'polypeptide(L)'
;MAATSTARSQTAPIRPAPRRALPWPIQFYRSAIGRKWVMAATGLMLVGFVVFHMLGNFKAYLGPASINEYGEALRDLGGHLVPRTHLLWVMRMGLIAAFALHIHSAYTLKEMSRKASDKADYMTGQKKYEAKQSFIAADFA
;
A
#
# COMPACT_ATOMS: atom_id res chain seq x y z
N MET A 1 6.61 -54.86 -34.18
CA MET A 1 5.55 -54.01 -33.61
C MET A 1 6.07 -53.41 -32.29
N ALA A 2 6.83 -52.31 -32.35
CA ALA A 2 7.34 -51.65 -31.15
C ALA A 2 6.46 -50.43 -30.84
N ALA A 3 5.64 -50.52 -29.80
CA ALA A 3 4.85 -49.40 -29.31
C ALA A 3 5.75 -48.52 -28.44
N THR A 4 6.16 -47.37 -28.97
CA THR A 4 6.94 -46.36 -28.26
C THR A 4 6.05 -45.68 -27.22
N SER A 5 6.20 -46.08 -25.96
CA SER A 5 5.51 -45.50 -24.81
C SER A 5 5.86 -44.03 -24.66
N THR A 6 4.93 -43.13 -24.99
CA THR A 6 5.07 -41.69 -24.81
C THR A 6 4.88 -41.36 -23.32
N ALA A 7 5.95 -41.45 -22.54
CA ALA A 7 5.95 -41.00 -21.15
C ALA A 7 5.82 -39.46 -21.12
N ARG A 8 4.59 -38.97 -20.93
CA ARG A 8 4.29 -37.56 -20.72
C ARG A 8 4.95 -37.13 -19.40
N SER A 9 6.04 -36.37 -19.49
CA SER A 9 6.71 -35.77 -18.33
C SER A 9 5.74 -34.85 -17.61
N GLN A 10 5.30 -35.28 -16.42
CA GLN A 10 4.52 -34.43 -15.52
C GLN A 10 5.49 -33.43 -14.89
N THR A 11 5.48 -32.20 -15.37
CA THR A 11 6.25 -31.11 -14.76
C THR A 11 5.58 -30.69 -13.45
N ALA A 12 6.32 -30.83 -12.35
CA ALA A 12 5.85 -30.40 -11.04
C ALA A 12 5.56 -28.89 -11.03
N PRO A 13 4.46 -28.42 -10.40
CA PRO A 13 4.15 -27.00 -10.34
C PRO A 13 5.22 -26.24 -9.56
N ILE A 14 5.77 -25.19 -10.19
CA ILE A 14 6.89 -24.35 -9.67
C ILE A 14 6.51 -23.60 -8.38
N ARG A 15 5.21 -23.45 -8.08
CA ARG A 15 4.73 -22.80 -6.84
C ARG A 15 3.86 -23.76 -6.03
N PRO A 16 4.24 -24.13 -4.81
CA PRO A 16 3.37 -24.89 -3.93
C PRO A 16 2.14 -24.05 -3.57
N ALA A 17 0.96 -24.67 -3.59
CA ALA A 17 -0.28 -24.02 -3.19
C ALA A 17 -0.18 -23.53 -1.73
N PRO A 18 -0.69 -22.31 -1.42
CA PRO A 18 -0.57 -21.74 -0.09
C PRO A 18 -1.31 -22.60 0.94
N ARG A 19 -0.58 -23.13 1.94
CA ARG A 19 -1.08 -24.08 2.95
C ARG A 19 -2.03 -23.49 4.00
N ARG A 20 -2.33 -22.18 3.98
CA ARG A 20 -3.21 -21.55 4.97
C ARG A 20 -3.94 -20.35 4.36
N ALA A 21 -5.25 -20.47 4.20
CA ALA A 21 -6.13 -19.38 3.80
C ALA A 21 -6.26 -18.39 4.97
N LEU A 22 -5.45 -17.34 4.95
CA LEU A 22 -5.62 -16.19 5.84
C LEU A 22 -6.89 -15.43 5.43
N PRO A 23 -7.51 -14.64 6.32
CA PRO A 23 -8.69 -13.86 5.95
C PRO A 23 -8.40 -12.92 4.76
N TRP A 24 -9.37 -12.80 3.85
CA TRP A 24 -9.27 -12.10 2.55
C TRP A 24 -8.61 -10.70 2.59
N PRO A 25 -8.85 -9.84 3.60
CA PRO A 25 -8.21 -8.52 3.68
C PRO A 25 -6.68 -8.61 3.88
N ILE A 26 -6.21 -9.59 4.66
CA ILE A 26 -4.79 -9.78 4.95
C ILE A 26 -4.07 -10.37 3.72
N GLN A 27 -4.76 -11.22 2.95
CA GLN A 27 -4.23 -11.73 1.68
C GLN A 27 -4.07 -10.62 0.65
N PHE A 28 -5.06 -9.71 0.54
CA PHE A 28 -4.98 -8.56 -0.34
C PHE A 28 -3.85 -7.60 0.05
N TYR A 29 -3.67 -7.31 1.34
CA TYR A 29 -2.57 -6.47 1.84
C TYR A 29 -1.17 -7.09 1.68
N ARG A 30 -1.06 -8.42 1.60
CA ARG A 30 0.22 -9.09 1.28
C ARG A 30 0.61 -8.95 -0.20
N SER A 31 -0.34 -8.65 -1.08
CA SER A 31 -0.05 -8.43 -2.49
C SER A 31 0.72 -7.12 -2.72
N ALA A 32 1.57 -7.08 -3.75
CA ALA A 32 2.30 -5.87 -4.13
C ALA A 32 1.34 -4.74 -4.57
N ILE A 33 0.16 -5.08 -5.12
CA ILE A 33 -0.84 -4.10 -5.54
C ILE A 33 -1.53 -3.48 -4.32
N GLY A 34 -1.93 -4.29 -3.33
CA GLY A 34 -2.61 -3.81 -2.14
C GLY A 34 -1.75 -2.85 -1.32
N ARG A 35 -0.45 -3.12 -1.21
CA ARG A 35 0.49 -2.23 -0.50
C ARG A 35 0.66 -0.87 -1.20
N LYS A 36 0.70 -0.85 -2.53
CA LYS A 36 0.75 0.41 -3.31
C LYS A 36 -0.52 1.22 -3.15
N TRP A 37 -1.69 0.57 -3.16
CA TRP A 37 -2.97 1.22 -2.90
C TRP A 37 -3.02 1.83 -1.50
N VAL A 38 -2.60 1.08 -0.48
CA VAL A 38 -2.54 1.61 0.90
C VAL A 38 -1.57 2.77 1.02
N MET A 39 -0.39 2.71 0.37
CA MET A 39 0.56 3.82 0.34
C MET A 39 -0.05 5.08 -0.27
N ALA A 40 -0.73 4.96 -1.40
CA ALA A 40 -1.38 6.08 -2.08
C ALA A 40 -2.54 6.66 -1.27
N ALA A 41 -3.43 5.81 -0.75
CA ALA A 41 -4.59 6.23 0.02
C ALA A 41 -4.19 6.93 1.33
N THR A 42 -3.24 6.34 2.08
CA THR A 42 -2.74 6.94 3.32
C THR A 42 -1.98 8.24 3.05
N GLY A 43 -1.21 8.32 1.96
CA GLY A 43 -0.53 9.55 1.56
C GLY A 43 -1.51 10.67 1.23
N LEU A 44 -2.56 10.37 0.45
CA LEU A 44 -3.60 11.34 0.12
C LEU A 44 -4.31 11.85 1.37
N MET A 45 -4.64 10.96 2.31
CA MET A 45 -5.28 11.32 3.57
C MET A 45 -4.39 12.25 4.42
N LEU A 46 -3.10 11.96 4.52
CA LEU A 46 -2.13 12.78 5.28
C LEU A 46 -1.96 14.17 4.64
N VAL A 47 -1.81 14.24 3.32
CA VAL A 47 -1.70 15.53 2.60
C VAL A 47 -2.97 16.35 2.78
N GLY A 48 -4.15 15.74 2.61
CA GLY A 48 -5.44 16.39 2.84
C GLY A 48 -5.52 16.95 4.25
N PHE A 49 -5.15 16.16 5.27
CA PHE A 49 -5.11 16.61 6.66
C PHE A 49 -4.18 17.82 6.83
N VAL A 50 -2.96 17.80 6.27
CA VAL A 50 -2.02 18.92 6.38
C VAL A 50 -2.62 20.20 5.79
N VAL A 51 -3.27 20.12 4.63
CA VAL A 51 -3.93 21.28 4.00
C VAL A 51 -5.03 21.82 4.91
N PHE A 52 -5.97 20.98 5.35
CA PHE A 52 -7.05 21.42 6.24
C PHE A 52 -6.52 21.95 7.58
N HIS A 53 -5.44 21.37 8.09
CA HIS A 53 -4.80 21.81 9.32
C HIS A 53 -4.17 23.20 9.17
N MET A 54 -3.48 23.46 8.06
CA MET A 54 -2.95 24.80 7.76
C MET A 54 -4.08 25.81 7.58
N LEU A 55 -5.19 25.43 6.94
CA LEU A 55 -6.38 26.27 6.84
C LEU A 55 -6.96 26.63 8.21
N GLY A 56 -7.05 25.65 9.11
CA GLY A 56 -7.47 25.89 10.50
C GLY A 56 -6.51 26.83 11.24
N ASN A 57 -5.20 26.69 11.02
CA ASN A 57 -4.19 27.55 11.62
C ASN A 57 -4.30 29.01 11.19
N PHE A 58 -4.87 29.31 10.01
CA PHE A 58 -5.09 30.71 9.64
C PHE A 58 -6.02 31.44 10.61
N LYS A 59 -6.94 30.74 11.30
CA LYS A 59 -7.78 31.35 12.32
C LYS A 59 -7.01 31.85 13.55
N ALA A 60 -5.77 31.41 13.73
CA ALA A 60 -4.88 31.95 14.76
C ALA A 60 -4.47 33.41 14.47
N TYR A 61 -4.38 33.81 13.20
CA TYR A 61 -4.03 35.18 12.82
C TYR A 61 -5.20 36.18 12.94
N LEU A 62 -6.43 35.68 13.11
CA LEU A 62 -7.64 36.51 13.27
C LEU A 62 -7.87 36.95 14.73
N GLY A 63 -7.03 36.49 15.67
CA GLY A 63 -7.07 36.87 17.08
C GLY A 63 -7.56 35.77 18.03
N PRO A 64 -7.51 36.01 19.36
CA PRO A 64 -7.80 34.98 20.37
C PRO A 64 -9.27 34.53 20.38
N ALA A 65 -10.21 35.41 20.05
CA ALA A 65 -11.63 35.09 20.05
C ALA A 65 -12.00 34.10 18.92
N SER A 66 -11.52 34.35 17.70
CA SER A 66 -11.82 33.51 16.53
C SER A 66 -11.29 32.08 16.66
N ILE A 67 -10.12 31.90 17.29
CA ILE A 67 -9.56 30.57 17.52
C ILE A 67 -10.30 29.82 18.64
N ASN A 68 -10.74 30.52 19.68
CA ASN A 68 -11.51 29.92 20.76
C ASN A 68 -12.90 29.46 20.29
N GLU A 69 -13.60 30.32 19.53
CA GLU A 69 -14.89 29.97 18.91
C GLU A 69 -14.74 28.79 17.93
N TYR A 70 -13.68 28.78 17.13
CA TYR A 70 -13.39 27.65 16.24
C TYR A 70 -13.15 26.35 17.02
N GLY A 71 -12.38 26.42 18.11
CA GLY A 71 -12.11 25.27 18.96
C GLY A 71 -13.37 24.74 19.67
N GLU A 72 -14.31 25.60 20.06
CA GLU A 72 -15.62 25.19 20.57
C GLU A 72 -16.45 24.52 19.48
N ALA A 73 -16.55 25.13 18.30
CA ALA A 73 -17.27 24.56 17.16
C ALA A 73 -16.73 23.18 16.74
N LEU A 74 -15.41 22.98 16.78
CA LEU A 74 -14.75 21.69 16.52
C LEU A 74 -15.07 20.62 17.56
N ARG A 75 -15.24 21.01 18.82
CA ARG A 75 -15.59 20.08 19.90
C ARG A 75 -17.04 19.63 19.84
N ASP A 76 -17.90 20.47 19.25
CA ASP A 76 -19.34 20.27 19.13
C ASP A 76 -19.79 19.84 17.71
N LEU A 77 -18.83 19.58 16.81
CA LEU A 77 -19.07 19.27 15.39
C LEU A 77 -19.96 18.03 15.15
N GLY A 78 -20.15 17.20 16.18
CA GLY A 78 -21.00 16.00 16.16
C GLY A 78 -22.41 16.20 16.71
N GLY A 79 -22.72 17.41 17.21
CA GLY A 79 -24.00 17.74 17.83
C GLY A 79 -24.43 16.73 18.89
N HIS A 80 -25.74 16.45 18.94
CA HIS A 80 -26.32 15.45 19.84
C HIS A 80 -25.93 14.00 19.51
N LEU A 81 -25.49 13.68 18.29
CA LEU A 81 -25.25 12.29 17.87
C LEU A 81 -23.89 11.75 18.34
N VAL A 82 -22.90 12.61 18.57
CA VAL A 82 -21.55 12.17 18.94
C VAL A 82 -21.06 12.98 20.14
N PRO A 83 -20.51 12.34 21.20
CA PRO A 83 -20.10 13.06 22.39
C PRO A 83 -19.07 14.15 22.06
N ARG A 84 -19.09 15.24 22.84
CA ARG A 84 -18.10 16.32 22.76
C ARG A 84 -16.69 15.72 22.68
N THR A 85 -15.82 16.28 21.85
CA THR A 85 -14.43 15.82 21.60
C THR A 85 -14.22 14.43 20.98
N HIS A 86 -15.24 13.55 20.87
CA HIS A 86 -15.03 12.19 20.37
C HIS A 86 -14.60 12.16 18.90
N LEU A 87 -15.20 13.00 18.04
CA LEU A 87 -14.79 13.09 16.63
C LEU A 87 -13.31 13.48 16.48
N LEU A 88 -12.82 14.37 17.34
CA LEU A 88 -11.41 14.79 17.34
C LEU A 88 -10.49 13.63 17.74
N TRP A 89 -10.93 12.78 18.68
CA TRP A 89 -10.22 11.56 19.06
C TRP A 89 -10.19 10.53 17.94
N VAL A 90 -11.31 10.30 17.26
CA VAL A 90 -11.38 9.40 16.11
C VAL A 90 -10.48 9.89 14.99
N MET A 91 -10.53 11.18 14.64
CA MET A 91 -9.61 11.78 13.68
C MET A 91 -8.14 11.60 14.10
N ARG A 92 -7.83 11.82 15.37
CA ARG A 92 -6.47 11.66 15.90
C ARG A 92 -5.97 10.22 15.76
N MET A 93 -6.76 9.25 16.20
CA MET A 93 -6.42 7.83 16.08
C MET A 93 -6.32 7.40 14.61
N GLY A 94 -7.24 7.86 13.77
CA GLY A 94 -7.22 7.63 12.33
C GLY A 94 -5.95 8.18 11.67
N LEU A 95 -5.53 9.39 12.04
CA LEU A 95 -4.33 10.00 11.50
C LEU A 95 -3.04 9.26 11.93
N ILE A 96 -2.97 8.87 13.21
CA ILE A 96 -1.86 8.05 13.73
C ILE A 96 -1.79 6.72 12.97
N ALA A 97 -2.94 6.05 12.79
CA ALA A 97 -3.00 4.80 12.05
C ALA A 97 -2.58 4.97 10.59
N ALA A 98 -3.06 6.00 9.89
CA ALA A 98 -2.69 6.29 8.51
C ALA A 98 -1.20 6.60 8.39
N PHE A 99 -0.62 7.37 9.32
CA PHE A 99 0.80 7.67 9.35
C PHE A 99 1.65 6.40 9.53
N ALA A 100 1.29 5.53 10.48
CA ALA A 100 1.97 4.26 10.69
C ALA A 100 1.88 3.35 9.45
N LEU A 101 0.69 3.25 8.84
CA LEU A 101 0.47 2.46 7.62
C LEU A 101 1.23 3.03 6.41
N HIS A 102 1.33 4.36 6.31
CA HIS A 102 2.10 5.04 5.27
C HIS A 102 3.59 4.71 5.38
N ILE A 103 4.17 4.83 6.57
CA ILE A 103 5.58 4.49 6.81
C ILE A 103 5.84 3.00 6.54
N HIS A 104 4.97 2.13 7.03
CA HIS A 104 5.13 0.68 6.82
C HIS A 104 5.06 0.30 5.34
N SER A 105 4.10 0.86 4.60
CA SER A 105 3.96 0.61 3.17
C SER A 105 5.11 1.21 2.36
N ALA A 106 5.60 2.39 2.72
CA ALA A 106 6.79 3.00 2.12
C ALA A 106 8.05 2.14 2.35
N TYR A 107 8.27 1.67 3.59
CA TYR A 107 9.43 0.83 3.93
C TYR A 107 9.40 -0.51 3.17
N THR A 108 8.27 -1.21 3.23
CA THR A 108 8.13 -2.51 2.55
C THR A 108 8.28 -2.39 1.04
N LEU A 109 7.77 -1.32 0.42
CA LEU A 109 7.92 -1.08 -1.01
C LEU A 109 9.36 -0.71 -1.39
N LYS A 110 10.04 0.09 -0.56
CA LYS A 110 11.46 0.40 -0.72
C LYS A 110 12.33 -0.86 -0.63
N GLU A 111 12.05 -1.73 0.34
CA GLU A 111 12.78 -2.98 0.50
C GLU A 111 12.53 -3.95 -0.68
N MET A 112 11.27 -4.08 -1.14
CA MET A 112 10.93 -4.87 -2.32
C MET A 112 11.59 -4.31 -3.59
N SER A 113 11.63 -3.00 -3.75
CA SER A 113 12.35 -2.34 -4.86
C SER A 113 13.84 -2.63 -4.78
N ARG A 114 14.48 -2.50 -3.61
CA ARG A 114 15.90 -2.86 -3.44
C ARG A 114 16.21 -4.30 -3.78
N LYS A 115 15.44 -5.27 -3.23
CA LYS A 115 15.60 -6.70 -3.53
C LYS A 115 15.38 -7.02 -5.02
N ALA A 116 14.57 -6.23 -5.70
CA ALA A 116 14.35 -6.35 -7.14
C ALA A 116 15.39 -5.60 -8.00
N SER A 117 16.12 -4.66 -7.40
CA SER A 117 17.03 -3.73 -8.09
C SER A 117 18.49 -4.16 -8.05
N ASP A 118 18.84 -5.24 -7.36
CA ASP A 118 20.17 -5.87 -7.47
C ASP A 118 20.56 -6.23 -8.92
N LYS A 119 19.59 -6.23 -9.84
CA LYS A 119 19.77 -6.43 -11.29
C LYS A 119 19.16 -5.32 -12.17
N ALA A 120 18.78 -4.16 -11.62
CA ALA A 120 18.13 -3.10 -12.40
C ALA A 120 19.06 -1.91 -12.61
N ASP A 121 19.17 -1.48 -13.87
CA ASP A 121 19.97 -0.33 -14.28
C ASP A 121 19.35 0.99 -13.80
N TYR A 122 20.16 1.84 -13.19
CA TYR A 122 19.71 3.07 -12.50
C TYR A 122 19.25 4.17 -13.46
N MET A 123 19.69 4.15 -14.71
CA MET A 123 19.33 5.16 -15.71
C MET A 123 18.10 4.76 -16.53
N THR A 124 17.91 3.46 -16.79
CA THR A 124 16.87 2.98 -17.72
C THR A 124 15.68 2.32 -17.00
N GLY A 125 15.79 1.98 -15.72
CA GLY A 125 14.74 1.27 -14.95
C GLY A 125 14.44 -0.15 -15.47
N GLN A 126 15.18 -0.60 -16.48
CA GLN A 126 15.04 -1.91 -17.09
C GLN A 126 15.69 -2.95 -16.18
N LYS A 127 14.94 -3.99 -15.83
CA LYS A 127 15.49 -5.16 -15.14
C LYS A 127 16.28 -6.00 -16.14
N LYS A 128 17.54 -6.31 -15.84
CA LYS A 128 18.27 -7.38 -16.54
C LYS A 128 17.62 -8.72 -16.18
N TYR A 129 16.67 -9.14 -17.00
CA TYR A 129 16.25 -10.54 -17.00
C TYR A 129 17.37 -11.34 -17.67
N GLU A 130 18.00 -12.27 -16.94
CA GLU A 130 18.79 -13.30 -17.59
C GLU A 130 17.82 -14.20 -18.35
N ALA A 131 17.59 -13.87 -19.62
CA ALA A 131 16.91 -14.76 -20.54
C ALA A 131 17.82 -15.96 -20.81
N LYS A 132 17.79 -16.94 -19.90
CA LYS A 132 18.35 -18.27 -20.13
C LYS A 132 17.22 -19.24 -20.46
N GLN A 133 16.41 -18.89 -21.46
CA GLN A 133 15.61 -19.88 -22.17
C GLN A 133 16.16 -19.93 -23.59
N SER A 134 17.07 -20.87 -23.81
CA SER A 134 17.34 -21.36 -25.17
C SER A 134 16.05 -21.96 -25.67
N PHE A 135 15.31 -21.21 -26.47
CA PHE A 135 14.31 -21.78 -27.35
C PHE A 135 15.08 -22.67 -28.33
N ILE A 136 15.16 -23.96 -28.02
CA ILE A 136 15.44 -24.96 -29.04
C ILE A 136 14.23 -24.88 -29.96
N ALA A 137 14.37 -24.11 -31.05
CA ALA A 137 13.46 -24.19 -32.17
C ALA A 137 13.44 -25.67 -32.57
N ALA A 138 12.31 -26.32 -32.33
CA ALA A 138 12.03 -27.62 -32.91
C ALA A 138 11.99 -27.37 -34.43
N ASP A 139 13.10 -27.69 -35.08
CA ASP A 139 13.17 -27.85 -36.53
C ASP A 139 12.25 -29.02 -36.88
N PHE A 140 11.02 -28.70 -37.27
CA PHE A 140 10.12 -29.65 -37.90
C PHE A 140 10.48 -29.65 -39.38
N ALA A 141 11.47 -30.49 -39.71
CA ALA A 141 11.70 -30.96 -41.07
C ALA A 141 10.55 -31.87 -41.53
#